data_AF-A0A959PBS5-F1
#
_entry.id   AF-A0A959PBS5-F1
#
_cell.length_a   1.000
_cell.length_b   1.000
_cell.length_c   1.000
_cell.angle_alpha   90.00
_cell.angle_beta   90.00
_cell.angle_gamma   90.00
#
_symmetry.space_group_name_H-M   'P 1'
#
loop_
_entity.id
_entity.type
_entity.pdbx_description
1 polymer ?
#
loop_
_entity_poly.entity_id
_entity_poly.type
_entity_poly.pdbx_seq_one_letter_code
_entity_poly.pdbx_strand_id
1 'polypeptide(L)'
;LVSGYVGKGYGVTYLFWDPEYMGRVDFLSFLILGFSFGGFLMAFHISSYIQNAYRFPFLATVNKPFFKYSLNNSIIPGIFLVYYIYKILAFQYANELFLVGNDLILTSTLAWHIGGFILGILIFMVPGHMYFLALSRNIFKVLGITEEEILKKQKRKKPIQVLMQKNLQWRSVDAPRESDYEWKVVTYMINWFKIGLARDADHYDKATLQKVFRQNHMIAAVFEIVVITTFIILGAYRETPELTIPAGAVIFLTCTMLLMVSSAIHSAMRGWSTIFLIGMVVLVHFMVQNDILFYENRAYGMDYDGPKAVYDLDSLTVAQQDFAQYERDVNLHHEILKKWKLKNIDRRWEKPKLVIVCTTGGGARSALWSYKAMQVADSICNGQLMKHTQLMCGASGGMFGLAYRRELYLRSLSDPEIDLDSREHTDRLGMDILNPIATSLALNDWFIRFQKFRDGEYIYSKDRGYALEKQFNDNTQGIVDKRLGDYFAPEQEAIIPMMFFSPSIINDGRALYISSQPVSHLTFNHPSLLKGQTLQTGVEFRRLFKEQD
;
A
#
# COMPACT_ATOMS: atom_id res chain seq x y z
N LEU A 1 -0.50 -6.46 -11.58
CA LEU A 1 -1.41 -5.70 -10.69
C LEU A 1 -2.76 -5.46 -11.37
N VAL A 2 -2.83 -4.61 -12.40
CA VAL A 2 -4.07 -4.29 -13.14
C VAL A 2 -4.82 -5.51 -13.72
N SER A 3 -4.11 -6.57 -14.11
CA SER A 3 -4.75 -7.78 -14.65
C SER A 3 -5.50 -8.63 -13.61
N GLY A 4 -5.18 -8.46 -12.32
CA GLY A 4 -5.72 -9.28 -11.24
C GLY A 4 -5.09 -10.66 -11.05
N TYR A 5 -3.97 -10.97 -11.72
CA TYR A 5 -3.18 -12.17 -11.41
C TYR A 5 -2.39 -12.06 -10.10
N VAL A 6 -2.11 -10.84 -9.64
CA VAL A 6 -1.35 -10.57 -8.42
C VAL A 6 -2.21 -9.74 -7.47
N GLY A 7 -2.32 -10.17 -6.22
CA GLY A 7 -2.99 -9.40 -5.16
C GLY A 7 -4.52 -9.42 -5.17
N LYS A 8 -5.17 -10.21 -6.05
CA LYS A 8 -6.65 -10.30 -6.12
C LYS A 8 -7.28 -10.78 -4.81
N GLY A 9 -6.67 -11.75 -4.13
CA GLY A 9 -7.16 -12.24 -2.82
C GLY A 9 -7.15 -11.17 -1.72
N TYR A 10 -6.29 -10.17 -1.85
CA TYR A 10 -6.12 -9.05 -0.91
C TYR A 10 -6.85 -7.77 -1.35
N GLY A 11 -7.58 -7.81 -2.47
CA GLY A 11 -8.32 -6.66 -2.97
C GLY A 11 -7.48 -5.58 -3.66
N VAL A 12 -6.20 -5.84 -3.95
CA VAL A 12 -5.30 -4.87 -4.61
C VAL A 12 -5.85 -4.40 -5.97
N THR A 13 -6.62 -5.25 -6.65
CA THR A 13 -7.25 -4.92 -7.93
C THR A 13 -8.28 -3.80 -7.83
N TYR A 14 -9.00 -3.71 -6.70
CA TYR A 14 -10.02 -2.67 -6.50
C TYR A 14 -9.39 -1.27 -6.50
N LEU A 15 -8.18 -1.14 -5.95
CA LEU A 15 -7.41 0.11 -5.96
C LEU A 15 -7.16 0.69 -7.36
N PHE A 16 -7.20 -0.17 -8.40
CA PHE A 16 -6.97 0.21 -9.80
C PHE A 16 -8.26 0.29 -10.61
N TRP A 17 -9.23 -0.58 -10.33
CA TRP A 17 -10.46 -0.68 -11.12
C TRP A 17 -11.56 0.23 -10.62
N ASP A 18 -11.50 0.58 -9.33
CA ASP A 18 -12.50 1.37 -8.61
C ASP A 18 -11.78 2.26 -7.57
N PRO A 19 -10.97 3.22 -8.03
CA PRO A 19 -10.21 4.08 -7.14
C PRO A 19 -11.16 4.91 -6.28
N GLU A 20 -10.90 4.95 -4.98
CA GLU A 20 -11.67 5.75 -4.04
C GLU A 20 -10.86 6.97 -3.59
N TYR A 21 -11.52 8.12 -3.56
CA TYR A 21 -11.00 9.38 -3.05
C TYR A 21 -12.01 10.01 -2.10
N MET A 22 -11.60 10.29 -0.86
CA MET A 22 -12.44 10.88 0.18
C MET A 22 -13.77 10.13 0.42
N GLY A 23 -13.74 8.79 0.43
CA GLY A 23 -14.94 7.98 0.69
C GLY A 23 -15.85 7.77 -0.53
N ARG A 24 -15.43 8.20 -1.73
CA ARG A 24 -16.26 8.16 -2.94
C ARG A 24 -15.47 7.65 -4.14
N VAL A 25 -16.18 6.94 -5.01
CA VAL A 25 -15.69 6.60 -6.35
C VAL A 25 -16.39 7.52 -7.34
N ASP A 26 -15.63 8.46 -7.91
CA ASP A 26 -16.18 9.48 -8.80
C ASP A 26 -15.17 9.93 -9.87
N PHE A 27 -15.56 10.93 -10.65
CA PHE A 27 -14.71 11.53 -11.67
C PHE A 27 -13.35 12.00 -11.14
N LEU A 28 -13.32 12.60 -9.94
CA LEU A 28 -12.09 13.12 -9.36
C LEU A 28 -11.15 11.98 -8.97
N SER A 29 -11.71 10.90 -8.42
CA SER A 29 -10.98 9.66 -8.10
C SER A 29 -10.29 9.07 -9.33
N PHE A 30 -11.04 8.97 -10.44
CA PHE A 30 -10.49 8.52 -11.72
C PHE A 30 -9.54 9.54 -12.35
N LEU A 31 -9.76 10.84 -12.18
CA LEU A 31 -8.88 11.90 -12.68
C LEU A 31 -7.50 11.83 -12.02
N ILE A 32 -7.43 11.65 -10.69
CA ILE A 32 -6.16 11.52 -9.97
C ILE A 32 -5.44 10.24 -10.38
N LEU A 33 -6.16 9.12 -10.49
CA LEU A 33 -5.63 7.87 -11.00
C LEU A 33 -5.08 8.05 -12.43
N GLY A 34 -5.83 8.70 -13.31
CA GLY A 34 -5.43 9.02 -14.68
C GLY A 34 -4.19 9.91 -14.73
N PHE A 35 -4.13 10.94 -13.89
CA PHE A 35 -2.98 11.84 -13.77
C PHE A 35 -1.71 11.09 -13.37
N SER A 36 -1.79 10.24 -12.35
CA SER A 36 -0.66 9.41 -11.90
C SER A 36 -0.21 8.41 -12.98
N PHE A 37 -1.15 7.81 -13.70
CA PHE A 37 -0.85 6.92 -14.81
C PHE A 37 -0.23 7.68 -15.99
N GLY A 38 -0.70 8.89 -16.30
CA GLY A 38 -0.07 9.79 -17.25
C GLY A 38 1.38 10.13 -16.87
N GLY A 39 1.64 10.30 -15.56
CA GLY A 39 2.99 10.41 -15.00
C GLY A 39 3.86 9.20 -15.30
N PHE A 40 3.33 8.01 -15.05
CA PHE A 40 4.01 6.75 -15.35
C PHE A 40 4.31 6.58 -16.84
N LEU A 41 3.35 6.92 -17.72
CA LEU A 41 3.54 6.92 -19.17
C LEU A 41 4.65 7.89 -19.61
N MET A 42 4.65 9.10 -19.05
CA MET A 42 5.68 10.08 -19.34
C MET A 42 7.07 9.60 -18.88
N ALA A 43 7.17 9.05 -17.67
CA ALA A 43 8.43 8.49 -17.17
C ALA A 43 8.93 7.34 -18.03
N PHE A 44 8.04 6.48 -18.52
CA PHE A 44 8.39 5.43 -19.49
C PHE A 44 8.99 6.04 -20.76
N HIS A 45 8.34 7.03 -21.36
CA HIS A 45 8.84 7.68 -22.58
C HIS A 45 10.18 8.39 -22.35
N ILE A 46 10.34 9.09 -21.23
CA ILE A 46 11.56 9.81 -20.88
C ILE A 46 12.72 8.86 -20.63
N SER A 47 12.52 7.86 -19.76
CA SER A 47 13.53 6.85 -19.44
C SER A 47 13.96 6.09 -20.70
N SER A 48 13.00 5.67 -21.52
CA SER A 48 13.29 4.99 -22.78
C SER A 48 14.02 5.89 -23.78
N TYR A 49 13.66 7.17 -23.88
CA TYR A 49 14.35 8.15 -24.74
C TYR A 49 15.80 8.35 -24.29
N ILE A 50 16.03 8.59 -22.99
CA ILE A 50 17.38 8.74 -22.43
C ILE A 50 18.25 7.52 -22.78
N GLN A 51 17.69 6.33 -22.60
CA GLN A 51 18.44 5.09 -22.78
C GLN A 51 18.66 4.77 -24.25
N ASN A 52 17.65 4.92 -25.12
CA ASN A 52 17.67 4.34 -26.46
C ASN A 52 17.69 5.35 -27.62
N ALA A 53 17.44 6.64 -27.41
CA ALA A 53 17.31 7.60 -28.53
C ALA A 53 18.57 7.71 -29.40
N TYR A 54 19.75 7.46 -28.82
CA TYR A 54 21.03 7.44 -29.55
C TYR A 54 21.11 6.34 -30.62
N ARG A 55 20.33 5.26 -30.49
CA ARG A 55 20.23 4.18 -31.49
C ARG A 55 19.44 4.59 -32.72
N PHE A 56 18.79 5.75 -32.68
CA PHE A 56 17.94 6.28 -33.74
C PHE A 56 18.43 7.67 -34.20
N PRO A 57 19.58 7.78 -34.89
CA PRO A 57 20.19 9.07 -35.20
C PRO A 57 19.35 9.97 -36.11
N PHE A 58 18.45 9.41 -36.91
CA PHE A 58 17.45 10.19 -37.68
C PHE A 58 16.58 11.08 -36.78
N LEU A 59 16.44 10.77 -35.49
CA LEU A 59 15.72 11.63 -34.54
C LEU A 59 16.34 13.02 -34.43
N ALA A 60 17.64 13.18 -34.66
CA ALA A 60 18.30 14.48 -34.62
C ALA A 60 18.00 15.33 -35.87
N THR A 61 17.54 14.73 -36.97
CA THR A 61 17.22 15.44 -38.23
C THR A 61 15.75 15.88 -38.29
N VAL A 62 14.94 15.51 -37.30
CA VAL A 62 13.50 15.76 -37.29
C VAL A 62 13.10 16.82 -36.26
N ASN A 63 12.13 17.65 -36.64
CA ASN A 63 11.48 18.56 -35.70
C ASN A 63 10.77 17.78 -34.59
N LYS A 64 10.92 18.24 -33.35
CA LYS A 64 10.28 17.66 -32.15
C LYS A 64 10.72 16.21 -31.89
N PRO A 65 12.02 15.95 -31.66
CA PRO A 65 12.59 14.61 -31.57
C PRO A 65 11.95 13.75 -30.47
N PHE A 66 11.79 14.31 -29.26
CA PHE A 66 11.18 13.60 -28.14
C PHE A 66 9.73 13.18 -28.45
N PHE A 67 8.89 14.10 -28.95
CA PHE A 67 7.51 13.79 -29.30
C PHE A 67 7.40 12.67 -30.33
N LYS A 68 8.22 12.71 -31.39
CA LYS A 68 8.25 11.66 -32.42
C LYS A 68 8.71 10.33 -31.87
N TYR A 69 9.71 10.33 -30.99
CA TYR A 69 10.14 9.13 -30.29
C TYR A 69 9.01 8.56 -29.42
N SER A 70 8.39 9.37 -28.56
CA SER A 70 7.29 8.95 -27.70
C SER A 70 6.13 8.37 -28.49
N LEU A 71 5.73 9.02 -29.59
CA LEU A 71 4.67 8.54 -30.49
C LEU A 71 4.97 7.15 -31.05
N ASN A 72 6.18 6.94 -31.56
CA ASN A 72 6.59 5.66 -32.14
C ASN A 72 6.87 4.58 -31.08
N ASN A 73 7.11 4.98 -29.83
CA ASN A 73 7.33 4.10 -28.69
C ASN A 73 6.07 3.94 -27.80
N SER A 74 4.90 4.38 -28.27
CA SER A 74 3.63 4.31 -27.53
C SER A 74 2.86 3.00 -27.72
N ILE A 75 3.37 2.02 -28.49
CA ILE A 75 2.65 0.76 -28.76
C ILE A 75 2.40 -0.02 -27.47
N ILE A 76 3.45 -0.32 -26.70
CA ILE A 76 3.33 -1.08 -25.44
C ILE A 76 2.44 -0.33 -24.43
N PRO A 77 2.69 0.97 -24.15
CA PRO A 77 1.82 1.71 -23.24
C PRO A 77 0.38 1.87 -23.75
N GLY A 78 0.18 1.96 -25.06
CA GLY A 78 -1.14 2.03 -25.69
C GLY A 78 -1.94 0.73 -25.51
N ILE A 79 -1.31 -0.42 -25.75
CA ILE A 79 -1.92 -1.74 -25.48
C ILE A 79 -2.29 -1.86 -24.00
N PHE A 80 -1.39 -1.45 -23.10
CA PHE A 80 -1.66 -1.47 -21.66
C PHE A 80 -2.82 -0.55 -21.28
N LEU A 81 -2.89 0.67 -21.83
CA LEU A 81 -3.99 1.60 -21.61
C LEU A 81 -5.33 1.01 -22.06
N VAL A 82 -5.40 0.44 -23.26
CA VAL A 82 -6.62 -0.22 -23.77
C VAL A 82 -7.04 -1.37 -22.86
N TYR A 83 -6.09 -2.22 -22.47
CA TYR A 83 -6.35 -3.32 -21.54
C TYR A 83 -6.83 -2.82 -20.17
N TYR A 84 -6.26 -1.73 -19.67
CA TYR A 84 -6.63 -1.15 -18.39
C TYR A 84 -8.05 -0.56 -18.43
N ILE A 85 -8.38 0.21 -19.46
CA ILE A 85 -9.75 0.71 -19.69
C ILE A 85 -10.73 -0.46 -19.76
N TYR A 86 -10.39 -1.52 -20.51
CA TYR A 86 -11.22 -2.72 -20.57
C TYR A 86 -11.45 -3.33 -19.18
N LYS A 87 -10.43 -3.38 -18.31
CA LYS A 87 -10.57 -3.90 -16.94
C LYS A 87 -11.43 -3.02 -16.06
N ILE A 88 -11.30 -1.69 -16.13
CA ILE A 88 -12.17 -0.75 -15.42
C ILE A 88 -13.62 -0.96 -15.87
N LEU A 89 -13.87 -0.96 -17.18
CA LEU A 89 -15.22 -1.15 -17.75
C LEU A 89 -15.82 -2.50 -17.37
N ALA A 90 -15.06 -3.59 -17.51
CA ALA A 90 -15.53 -4.93 -17.17
C ALA A 90 -15.85 -5.07 -15.67
N PHE A 91 -15.05 -4.43 -14.81
CA PHE A 91 -15.26 -4.44 -13.38
C PHE A 91 -16.47 -3.60 -12.96
N GLN A 92 -16.53 -2.34 -13.38
CA GLN A 92 -17.64 -1.46 -13.02
C GLN A 92 -18.95 -1.96 -13.62
N TYR A 93 -18.97 -2.45 -14.86
CA TYR A 93 -20.17 -3.09 -15.42
C TYR A 93 -20.63 -4.28 -14.56
N ALA A 94 -19.74 -5.17 -14.15
CA ALA A 94 -20.12 -6.35 -13.38
C ALA A 94 -20.65 -6.04 -11.96
N ASN A 95 -20.23 -4.94 -11.33
CA ASN A 95 -20.56 -4.61 -9.94
C ASN A 95 -21.61 -3.48 -9.81
N GLU A 96 -21.64 -2.53 -10.73
CA GLU A 96 -22.63 -1.43 -10.77
C GLU A 96 -23.98 -1.87 -11.39
N LEU A 97 -24.01 -2.94 -12.21
CA LEU A 97 -25.27 -3.47 -12.77
C LEU A 97 -26.28 -3.90 -11.69
N PHE A 98 -25.78 -4.31 -10.52
CA PHE A 98 -26.65 -4.77 -9.44
C PHE A 98 -27.40 -3.62 -8.75
N LEU A 99 -26.85 -2.40 -8.77
CA LEU A 99 -27.34 -1.29 -7.93
C LEU A 99 -28.21 -0.29 -8.68
N VAL A 100 -27.96 -0.04 -9.96
CA VAL A 100 -28.56 1.11 -10.68
C VAL A 100 -29.86 0.75 -11.41
N GLY A 101 -30.08 -0.52 -11.78
CA GLY A 101 -31.32 -1.00 -12.43
C GLY A 101 -31.71 -0.31 -13.76
N ASN A 102 -30.92 0.65 -14.23
CA ASN A 102 -31.16 1.48 -15.40
C ASN A 102 -29.88 1.64 -16.23
N ASP A 103 -29.91 1.08 -17.43
CA ASP A 103 -28.76 1.02 -18.35
C ASP A 103 -28.26 2.41 -18.81
N LEU A 104 -29.14 3.42 -18.84
CA LEU A 104 -28.77 4.77 -19.28
C LEU A 104 -27.93 5.52 -18.23
N ILE A 105 -28.27 5.35 -16.95
CA ILE A 105 -27.53 5.95 -15.83
C ILE A 105 -26.17 5.25 -15.67
N LEU A 106 -26.14 3.94 -15.87
CA LEU A 106 -24.90 3.18 -15.86
C LEU A 106 -23.93 3.65 -16.96
N THR A 107 -24.40 3.71 -18.20
CA THR A 107 -23.55 4.09 -19.34
C THR A 107 -23.02 5.52 -19.23
N SER A 108 -23.82 6.46 -18.72
CA SER A 108 -23.35 7.83 -18.47
C SER A 108 -22.33 7.89 -17.34
N THR A 109 -22.51 7.13 -16.25
CA THR A 109 -21.57 7.06 -15.13
C THR A 109 -20.23 6.44 -15.56
N LEU A 110 -20.27 5.34 -16.32
CA LEU A 110 -19.05 4.73 -16.88
C LEU A 110 -18.31 5.70 -17.80
N ALA A 111 -19.03 6.39 -18.70
CA ALA A 111 -18.44 7.40 -19.57
C ALA A 111 -17.84 8.56 -18.77
N TRP A 112 -18.46 8.96 -17.66
CA TRP A 112 -17.96 9.99 -16.75
C TRP A 112 -16.66 9.55 -16.07
N HIS A 113 -16.60 8.35 -15.51
CA HIS A 113 -15.39 7.79 -14.90
C HIS A 113 -14.23 7.65 -15.89
N ILE A 114 -14.49 7.08 -17.07
CA ILE A 114 -13.48 6.97 -18.12
C ILE A 114 -13.06 8.36 -18.62
N GLY A 115 -13.99 9.30 -18.73
CA GLY A 115 -13.70 10.70 -19.05
C GLY A 115 -12.72 11.32 -18.06
N GLY A 116 -12.93 11.11 -16.76
CA GLY A 116 -12.03 11.55 -15.69
C GLY A 116 -10.64 10.93 -15.84
N PHE A 117 -10.58 9.62 -16.03
CA PHE A 117 -9.33 8.88 -16.22
C PHE A 117 -8.52 9.38 -17.43
N ILE A 118 -9.16 9.51 -18.59
CA ILE A 118 -8.50 10.02 -19.81
C ILE A 118 -8.08 11.48 -19.64
N LEU A 119 -8.94 12.32 -19.07
CA LEU A 119 -8.61 13.73 -18.81
C LEU A 119 -7.39 13.84 -17.90
N GLY A 120 -7.32 13.05 -16.83
CA GLY A 120 -6.17 12.97 -15.94
C GLY A 120 -4.87 12.65 -16.70
N ILE A 121 -4.89 11.64 -17.57
CA ILE A 121 -3.74 11.28 -18.41
C ILE A 121 -3.29 12.48 -19.27
N LEU A 122 -4.25 13.17 -19.90
CA LEU A 122 -3.97 14.32 -20.77
C LEU A 122 -3.42 15.51 -19.99
N ILE A 123 -3.95 15.78 -18.79
CA ILE A 123 -3.48 16.85 -17.89
C ILE A 123 -2.00 16.65 -17.53
N PHE A 124 -1.53 15.40 -17.38
CA PHE A 124 -0.10 15.16 -17.17
C PHE A 124 0.70 15.21 -18.49
N MET A 125 0.22 14.49 -19.51
CA MET A 125 0.98 14.24 -20.74
C MET A 125 1.15 15.48 -21.60
N VAL A 126 0.12 16.33 -21.73
CA VAL A 126 0.15 17.51 -22.62
C VAL A 126 1.15 18.55 -22.12
N PRO A 127 1.09 19.03 -20.87
CA PRO A 127 2.09 19.95 -20.33
C PRO A 127 3.51 19.37 -20.36
N GLY A 128 3.67 18.07 -20.07
CA GLY A 128 4.97 17.40 -20.15
C GLY A 128 5.56 17.47 -21.56
N HIS A 129 4.79 17.16 -22.60
CA HIS A 129 5.28 17.29 -23.99
C HIS A 129 5.51 18.77 -24.36
N MET A 130 4.65 19.69 -23.93
CA MET A 130 4.83 21.13 -24.15
C MET A 130 6.14 21.65 -23.54
N TYR A 131 6.51 21.19 -22.34
CA TYR A 131 7.77 21.50 -21.69
C TYR A 131 8.97 21.10 -22.55
N PHE A 132 8.99 19.86 -23.07
CA PHE A 132 10.06 19.40 -23.97
C PHE A 132 10.12 20.21 -25.28
N LEU A 133 8.97 20.60 -25.82
CA LEU A 133 8.90 21.43 -27.03
C LEU A 133 9.42 22.86 -26.79
N ALA A 134 9.12 23.44 -25.64
CA ALA A 134 9.56 24.79 -25.28
C ALA A 134 11.09 24.83 -25.04
N LEU A 135 11.63 23.90 -24.25
CA LEU A 135 13.06 23.89 -23.93
C LEU A 135 13.95 23.41 -25.09
N SER A 136 13.45 22.52 -25.96
CA SER A 136 14.21 22.13 -27.17
C SER A 136 14.49 23.32 -28.09
N ARG A 137 13.66 24.38 -28.06
CA ARG A 137 13.89 25.62 -28.81
C ARG A 137 14.84 26.61 -28.12
N ASN A 138 14.92 26.62 -26.79
CA ASN A 138 15.48 27.76 -26.04
C ASN A 138 16.40 27.41 -24.86
N ILE A 139 16.93 26.19 -24.74
CA ILE A 139 17.60 25.73 -23.51
C ILE A 139 18.75 26.63 -23.03
N PHE A 140 19.54 27.18 -23.96
CA PHE A 140 20.70 28.03 -23.63
C PHE A 140 20.25 29.38 -23.07
N LYS A 141 19.09 29.87 -23.50
CA LYS A 141 18.46 31.10 -23.00
C LYS A 141 17.79 30.89 -21.64
N VAL A 142 17.17 29.73 -21.42
CA VAL A 142 16.46 29.37 -20.17
C VAL A 142 17.42 29.04 -19.03
N LEU A 143 18.56 28.40 -19.30
CA LEU A 143 19.58 28.09 -18.29
C LEU A 143 20.50 29.30 -17.98
N GLY A 144 20.31 30.44 -18.64
CA GLY A 144 21.13 31.63 -18.47
C GLY A 144 22.59 31.43 -18.90
N ILE A 145 22.86 30.49 -19.81
CA ILE A 145 24.20 30.16 -20.26
C ILE A 145 24.36 30.63 -21.71
N THR A 146 24.99 31.79 -21.89
CA THR A 146 25.37 32.32 -23.20
C THR A 146 26.37 31.37 -23.87
N GLU A 147 26.29 31.22 -25.20
CA GLU A 147 27.14 30.28 -25.96
C GLU A 147 28.65 30.58 -25.76
N GLU A 148 28.99 31.86 -25.54
CA GLU A 148 30.33 32.33 -25.19
C GLU A 148 30.77 31.96 -23.75
N GLU A 149 29.85 31.83 -22.80
CA GLU A 149 30.17 31.42 -21.43
C GLU A 149 30.54 29.94 -21.32
N ILE A 150 29.99 29.06 -22.18
CA ILE A 150 30.33 27.62 -22.18
C ILE A 150 31.77 27.42 -22.65
N LEU A 151 32.20 28.18 -23.66
CA LEU A 151 33.57 28.16 -24.17
C LEU A 151 34.56 28.72 -23.14
N LYS A 152 34.18 29.75 -22.36
CA LYS A 152 35.02 30.31 -21.29
C LYS A 152 35.01 29.52 -19.96
N LYS A 153 33.90 28.88 -19.57
CA LYS A 153 33.77 28.12 -18.30
C LYS A 153 34.34 26.70 -18.33
N GLN A 154 34.94 26.24 -19.44
CA GLN A 154 35.67 24.96 -19.47
C GLN A 154 36.80 24.84 -18.42
N LYS A 155 37.25 25.97 -17.82
CA LYS A 155 38.31 26.01 -16.80
C LYS A 155 37.85 25.88 -15.34
N ARG A 156 36.56 25.95 -15.01
CA ARG A 156 36.06 25.72 -13.63
C ARG A 156 34.79 24.87 -13.66
N LYS A 157 34.94 23.56 -13.48
CA LYS A 157 33.84 22.61 -13.61
C LYS A 157 33.12 22.42 -12.27
N LYS A 158 31.81 22.69 -12.22
CA LYS A 158 30.93 22.27 -11.13
C LYS A 158 30.75 20.74 -11.18
N PRO A 159 30.67 20.02 -10.04
CA PRO A 159 30.66 18.55 -10.00
C PRO A 159 29.52 17.91 -10.82
N ILE A 160 28.34 18.54 -10.84
CA ILE A 160 27.16 18.08 -11.60
C ILE A 160 27.44 18.04 -13.12
N GLN A 161 28.17 19.03 -13.65
CA GLN A 161 28.52 19.07 -15.07
C GLN A 161 29.63 18.07 -15.44
N VAL A 162 30.50 17.69 -14.50
CA VAL A 162 31.57 16.69 -14.71
C VAL A 162 30.99 15.28 -14.83
N LEU A 163 30.02 14.93 -13.97
CA LEU A 163 29.32 13.64 -14.07
C LEU A 163 28.58 13.51 -15.41
N MET A 164 27.90 14.58 -15.85
CA MET A 164 27.11 14.58 -17.10
C MET A 164 27.97 14.67 -18.38
N GLN A 165 29.10 15.40 -18.39
CA GLN A 165 29.97 15.49 -19.59
C GLN A 165 30.75 14.20 -19.86
N LYS A 166 31.18 13.47 -18.82
CA LYS A 166 31.91 12.20 -19.00
C LYS A 166 31.06 11.17 -19.75
N ASN A 167 29.72 11.25 -19.65
CA ASN A 167 28.74 10.41 -20.36
C ASN A 167 28.67 10.62 -21.88
N LEU A 168 29.17 11.74 -22.39
CA LEU A 168 29.15 12.03 -23.83
C LEU A 168 30.53 11.88 -24.49
N GLN A 169 31.63 11.99 -23.73
CA GLN A 169 32.98 11.97 -24.29
C GLN A 169 33.46 10.61 -24.80
N TRP A 170 32.79 9.50 -24.45
CA TRP A 170 33.10 8.16 -25.00
C TRP A 170 31.99 7.64 -25.94
N ARG A 171 30.85 8.34 -26.00
CA ARG A 171 29.96 8.34 -27.18
C ARG A 171 30.48 9.28 -28.27
N SER A 172 31.76 9.64 -28.21
CA SER A 172 32.58 9.99 -29.39
C SER A 172 32.93 8.73 -30.19
N VAL A 173 31.96 7.80 -30.32
CA VAL A 173 31.98 6.88 -31.44
C VAL A 173 31.87 7.79 -32.65
N ASP A 174 32.65 7.50 -33.69
CA ASP A 174 32.41 8.06 -35.00
C ASP A 174 30.90 8.10 -35.30
N ALA A 175 30.41 9.13 -36.01
CA ALA A 175 29.07 9.07 -36.60
C ALA A 175 28.92 7.66 -37.19
N PRO A 176 27.94 6.88 -36.74
CA PRO A 176 27.75 5.54 -37.27
C PRO A 176 27.67 5.70 -38.79
N ARG A 177 28.57 5.03 -39.54
CA ARG A 177 28.32 4.87 -40.97
C ARG A 177 27.02 4.06 -41.12
N GLU A 178 26.39 4.05 -42.29
CA GLU A 178 25.16 3.27 -42.51
C GLU A 178 25.26 1.78 -42.07
N SER A 179 26.49 1.24 -42.02
CA SER A 179 26.85 -0.09 -41.53
C SER A 179 26.88 -0.27 -40.00
N ASP A 180 26.91 0.82 -39.23
CA ASP A 180 27.04 0.83 -37.75
C ASP A 180 25.70 1.14 -37.05
N TYR A 181 24.64 1.41 -37.81
CA TYR A 181 23.29 1.49 -37.24
C TYR A 181 22.90 0.11 -36.69
N GLU A 182 22.80 -0.02 -35.36
CA GLU A 182 22.24 -1.25 -34.74
C GLU A 182 20.84 -1.55 -35.30
N TRP A 183 20.08 -0.53 -35.73
CA TRP A 183 18.72 -0.66 -36.26
C TRP A 183 18.50 0.28 -37.46
N LYS A 184 18.28 -0.26 -38.67
CA LYS A 184 17.89 0.53 -39.85
C LYS A 184 16.39 0.87 -39.78
N VAL A 185 16.08 2.12 -39.45
CA VAL A 185 14.70 2.63 -39.43
C VAL A 185 14.38 3.25 -40.78
N VAL A 186 13.46 2.65 -41.54
CA VAL A 186 13.05 3.14 -42.88
C VAL A 186 11.87 4.11 -42.76
N THR A 187 10.91 3.80 -41.88
CA THR A 187 9.68 4.56 -41.70
C THR A 187 9.44 4.89 -40.23
N TYR A 188 8.78 6.01 -39.99
CA TYR A 188 8.32 6.41 -38.66
C TYR A 188 7.02 7.22 -38.75
N MET A 189 6.22 7.22 -37.69
CA MET A 189 5.04 8.08 -37.57
C MET A 189 5.48 9.53 -37.34
N ILE A 190 5.15 10.43 -38.26
CA ILE A 190 5.36 11.87 -38.12
C ILE A 190 4.35 12.45 -37.12
N ASN A 191 3.11 11.99 -37.22
CA ASN A 191 1.98 12.27 -36.32
C ASN A 191 1.03 11.05 -36.37
N TRP A 192 -0.08 11.10 -35.63
CA TRP A 192 -1.04 9.99 -35.51
C TRP A 192 -1.64 9.49 -36.83
N PHE A 193 -1.54 10.24 -37.93
CA PHE A 193 -2.19 9.93 -39.21
C PHE A 193 -1.22 9.90 -40.40
N LYS A 194 0.08 10.15 -40.19
CA LYS A 194 1.05 10.27 -41.29
C LYS A 194 2.34 9.53 -40.98
N ILE A 195 2.69 8.63 -41.89
CA ILE A 195 3.97 7.94 -41.90
C ILE A 195 4.95 8.73 -42.79
N GLY A 196 6.19 8.87 -42.31
CA GLY A 196 7.29 9.51 -43.03
C GLY A 196 8.44 8.55 -43.25
N LEU A 197 9.24 8.87 -44.27
CA LEU A 197 10.54 8.22 -44.48
C LEU A 197 11.57 8.84 -43.53
N ALA A 198 12.35 7.99 -42.87
CA ALA A 198 13.53 8.44 -42.16
C ALA A 198 14.56 8.95 -43.17
N ARG A 199 15.22 10.07 -42.84
CA ARG A 199 16.29 10.63 -43.66
C ARG A 199 17.62 10.32 -43.00
N ASP A 200 18.62 10.00 -43.82
CA ASP A 200 19.96 9.72 -43.33
C ASP A 200 20.55 10.93 -42.64
N ALA A 201 21.16 10.69 -41.48
CA ALA A 201 21.81 11.70 -40.66
C ALA A 201 23.27 11.96 -41.08
N ASP A 202 23.78 11.19 -42.05
CA ASP A 202 25.20 11.13 -42.47
C ASP A 202 25.74 12.48 -42.99
N HIS A 203 24.85 13.39 -43.40
CA HIS A 203 25.19 14.71 -43.92
C HIS A 203 25.38 15.78 -42.82
N TYR A 204 25.06 15.48 -41.55
CA TYR A 204 25.17 16.43 -40.44
C TYR A 204 26.46 16.23 -39.67
N ASP A 205 27.11 17.34 -39.30
CA ASP A 205 28.33 17.30 -38.49
C ASP A 205 28.08 16.63 -37.11
N LYS A 206 29.00 15.74 -36.72
CA LYS A 206 28.98 14.93 -35.50
C LYS A 206 28.73 15.78 -34.26
N ALA A 207 29.35 16.97 -34.19
CA ALA A 207 29.21 17.87 -33.07
C ALA A 207 27.77 18.40 -32.94
N THR A 208 27.07 18.60 -34.06
CA THR A 208 25.69 19.11 -34.10
C THR A 208 24.71 18.04 -33.61
N LEU A 209 24.86 16.80 -34.07
CA LEU A 209 24.03 15.67 -33.63
C LEU A 209 24.18 15.43 -32.12
N GLN A 210 25.42 15.43 -31.62
CA GLN A 210 25.71 15.27 -30.19
C GLN A 210 25.18 16.44 -29.34
N LYS A 211 25.14 17.67 -29.89
CA LYS A 211 24.57 18.84 -29.20
C LYS A 211 23.06 18.67 -28.97
N VAL A 212 22.33 18.19 -29.98
CA VAL A 212 20.88 17.96 -29.90
C VAL A 212 20.52 16.87 -28.88
N PHE A 213 21.19 15.73 -28.92
CA PHE A 213 20.93 14.65 -27.95
C PHE A 213 21.29 15.06 -26.52
N ARG A 214 22.40 15.77 -26.33
CA ARG A 214 22.82 16.30 -25.02
C ARG A 214 21.80 17.28 -24.46
N GLN A 215 21.29 18.18 -25.30
CA GLN A 215 20.25 19.13 -24.92
C GLN A 215 18.98 18.40 -24.46
N ASN A 216 18.45 17.47 -25.24
CA ASN A 216 17.23 16.75 -24.87
C ASN A 216 17.40 15.85 -23.64
N HIS A 217 18.59 15.27 -23.45
CA HIS A 217 18.91 14.53 -22.23
C HIS A 217 18.92 15.44 -20.99
N MET A 218 19.50 16.63 -21.05
CA MET A 218 19.44 17.57 -19.91
C MET A 218 18.01 18.00 -19.57
N ILE A 219 17.16 18.23 -20.58
CA ILE A 219 15.73 18.55 -20.37
C ILE A 219 15.05 17.43 -19.61
N ALA A 220 15.30 16.19 -20.04
CA ALA A 220 14.75 15.00 -19.41
C ALA A 220 15.22 14.84 -17.96
N ALA A 221 16.52 15.01 -17.69
CA ALA A 221 17.06 14.90 -16.33
C ALA A 221 16.50 15.97 -15.38
N VAL A 222 16.32 17.22 -15.84
CA VAL A 222 15.69 18.28 -15.03
C VAL A 222 14.23 17.95 -14.75
N PHE A 223 13.50 17.45 -15.76
CA PHE A 223 12.12 17.01 -15.59
C PHE A 223 12.01 15.90 -14.54
N GLU A 224 12.88 14.88 -14.60
CA GLU A 224 12.93 13.80 -13.60
C GLU A 224 13.11 14.35 -12.18
N ILE A 225 14.06 15.27 -11.96
CA ILE A 225 14.32 15.86 -10.63
C ILE A 225 13.10 16.64 -10.11
N VAL A 226 12.45 17.45 -10.95
CA VAL A 226 11.28 18.25 -10.55
C VAL A 226 10.10 17.34 -10.17
N VAL A 227 9.86 16.29 -10.95
CA VAL A 227 8.77 15.34 -10.68
C VAL A 227 9.05 14.55 -9.40
N ILE A 228 10.27 14.05 -9.19
CA ILE A 228 10.66 13.34 -7.96
C ILE A 228 10.49 14.26 -6.75
N THR A 229 10.95 15.50 -6.82
CA THR A 229 10.85 16.47 -5.70
C THR A 229 9.40 16.76 -5.37
N THR A 230 8.55 16.96 -6.38
CA THR A 230 7.11 17.18 -6.19
C THR A 230 6.44 16.00 -5.49
N PHE A 231 6.79 14.76 -5.86
CA PHE A 231 6.23 13.57 -5.22
C PHE A 231 6.69 13.38 -3.78
N ILE A 232 7.95 13.70 -3.46
CA ILE A 232 8.43 13.67 -2.08
C ILE A 232 7.65 14.68 -1.22
N ILE A 233 7.42 15.90 -1.75
CA ILE A 233 6.63 16.92 -1.05
C ILE A 233 5.18 16.42 -0.83
N LEU A 234 4.52 15.90 -1.87
CA LEU A 234 3.16 15.35 -1.72
C LEU A 234 3.11 14.19 -0.70
N GLY A 235 4.13 13.33 -0.67
CA GLY A 235 4.23 12.26 0.31
C GLY A 235 4.36 12.76 1.75
N ALA A 236 5.04 13.89 1.96
CA ALA A 236 5.20 14.49 3.29
C ALA A 236 3.87 15.02 3.87
N TYR A 237 2.93 15.46 3.02
CA TYR A 237 1.64 16.03 3.42
C TYR A 237 0.45 15.05 3.31
N ARG A 238 0.70 13.74 3.21
CA ARG A 238 -0.34 12.72 3.03
C ARG A 238 -1.39 12.61 4.16
N GLU A 239 -1.19 13.25 5.30
CA GLU A 239 -2.13 13.18 6.44
C GLU A 239 -3.26 14.21 6.37
N THR A 240 -3.17 15.17 5.46
CA THR A 240 -4.31 16.05 5.18
C THR A 240 -5.30 15.30 4.28
N PRO A 241 -6.58 15.18 4.67
CA PRO A 241 -7.59 14.43 3.90
C PRO A 241 -7.71 14.86 2.43
N GLU A 242 -7.42 16.12 2.12
CA GLU A 242 -7.48 16.66 0.76
C GLU A 242 -6.26 16.28 -0.09
N LEU A 243 -5.20 15.75 0.52
CA LEU A 243 -3.99 15.29 -0.18
C LEU A 243 -3.83 13.77 -0.14
N THR A 244 -4.78 13.03 0.47
CA THR A 244 -4.82 11.57 0.40
C THR A 244 -5.30 11.12 -0.98
N ILE A 245 -4.36 10.88 -1.89
CA ILE A 245 -4.68 10.38 -3.23
C ILE A 245 -5.03 8.89 -3.22
N PRO A 246 -5.80 8.38 -4.21
CA PRO A 246 -6.14 6.96 -4.31
C PRO A 246 -4.88 6.08 -4.31
N ALA A 247 -4.91 4.93 -3.64
CA ALA A 247 -3.69 4.13 -3.51
C ALA A 247 -3.20 3.55 -4.84
N GLY A 248 -4.09 3.26 -5.79
CA GLY A 248 -3.70 2.91 -7.15
C GLY A 248 -2.85 4.00 -7.80
N ALA A 249 -3.16 5.27 -7.51
CA ALA A 249 -2.36 6.41 -7.96
C ALA A 249 -0.99 6.43 -7.29
N VAL A 250 -0.92 6.24 -5.96
CA VAL A 250 0.34 6.16 -5.23
C VAL A 250 1.25 5.06 -5.76
N ILE A 251 0.69 3.89 -6.10
CA ILE A 251 1.46 2.80 -6.72
C ILE A 251 2.02 3.23 -8.08
N PHE A 252 1.23 3.88 -8.94
CA PHE A 252 1.74 4.42 -10.20
C PHE A 252 2.84 5.46 -9.98
N LEU A 253 2.68 6.36 -9.02
CA LEU A 253 3.71 7.35 -8.69
C LEU A 253 5.00 6.68 -8.20
N THR A 254 4.89 5.63 -7.39
CA THR A 254 6.04 4.86 -6.90
C THR A 254 6.74 4.16 -8.07
N CYS A 255 6.01 3.50 -8.96
CA CYS A 255 6.57 2.91 -10.18
C CYS A 255 7.22 3.97 -11.09
N THR A 256 6.63 5.16 -11.18
CA THR A 256 7.17 6.30 -11.92
C THR A 256 8.53 6.71 -11.35
N MET A 257 8.61 6.86 -10.03
CA MET A 257 9.86 7.20 -9.35
C MET A 257 10.93 6.11 -9.53
N LEU A 258 10.58 4.82 -9.37
CA LEU A 258 11.51 3.71 -9.58
C LEU A 258 12.07 3.69 -11.01
N LEU A 259 11.23 3.95 -12.01
CA LEU A 259 11.68 4.04 -13.41
C LEU A 259 12.63 5.22 -13.64
N MET A 260 12.34 6.39 -13.07
CA MET A 260 13.19 7.58 -13.22
C MET A 260 14.52 7.44 -12.46
N VAL A 261 14.50 6.89 -11.24
CA VAL A 261 15.73 6.63 -10.48
C VAL A 261 16.60 5.60 -11.19
N SER A 262 16.00 4.51 -11.69
CA SER A 262 16.71 3.50 -12.49
C SER A 262 17.29 4.12 -13.78
N SER A 263 16.53 4.96 -14.46
CA SER A 263 16.98 5.75 -15.63
C SER A 263 18.20 6.62 -15.28
N ALA A 264 18.14 7.36 -14.18
CA ALA A 264 19.22 8.23 -13.72
C ALA A 264 20.49 7.44 -13.35
N ILE A 265 20.34 6.32 -12.64
CA ILE A 265 21.44 5.41 -12.28
C ILE A 265 22.08 4.81 -13.52
N HIS A 266 21.27 4.32 -14.46
CA HIS A 266 21.75 3.79 -15.73
C HIS A 266 22.47 4.85 -16.55
N SER A 267 21.94 6.07 -16.58
CA SER A 267 22.59 7.22 -17.21
C SER A 267 23.94 7.53 -16.54
N ALA A 268 24.03 7.51 -15.21
CA ALA A 268 25.23 7.84 -14.46
C ALA A 268 26.34 6.78 -14.59
N MET A 269 26.01 5.49 -14.51
CA MET A 269 27.01 4.40 -14.39
C MET A 269 27.07 3.46 -15.58
N ARG A 270 26.18 3.61 -16.56
CA ARG A 270 26.22 2.89 -17.85
C ARG A 270 26.17 1.37 -17.67
N GLY A 271 27.04 0.60 -18.35
CA GLY A 271 27.07 -0.86 -18.24
C GLY A 271 27.29 -1.42 -16.83
N TRP A 272 27.82 -0.61 -15.90
CA TRP A 272 27.95 -0.98 -14.49
C TRP A 272 26.65 -0.78 -13.69
N SER A 273 25.59 -0.22 -14.29
CA SER A 273 24.31 0.02 -13.63
C SER A 273 23.72 -1.26 -13.05
N THR A 274 23.76 -2.37 -13.79
CA THR A 274 23.23 -3.64 -13.35
C THR A 274 24.01 -4.17 -12.14
N ILE A 275 25.34 -4.11 -12.21
CA ILE A 275 26.23 -4.55 -11.11
C ILE A 275 26.00 -3.69 -9.87
N PHE A 276 25.88 -2.37 -10.02
CA PHE A 276 25.61 -1.49 -8.90
C PHE A 276 24.21 -1.71 -8.32
N LEU A 277 23.18 -1.90 -9.14
CA LEU A 277 21.82 -2.17 -8.66
C LEU A 277 21.80 -3.46 -7.84
N ILE A 278 22.48 -4.52 -8.31
CA ILE A 278 22.68 -5.75 -7.55
C ILE A 278 23.45 -5.46 -6.26
N GLY A 279 24.56 -4.72 -6.33
CA GLY A 279 25.34 -4.32 -5.17
C GLY A 279 24.55 -3.50 -4.15
N MET A 280 23.63 -2.63 -4.59
CA MET A 280 22.74 -1.86 -3.74
C MET A 280 21.72 -2.78 -3.06
N VAL A 281 21.14 -3.74 -3.77
CA VAL A 281 20.24 -4.73 -3.16
C VAL A 281 20.97 -5.55 -2.10
N VAL A 282 22.20 -5.99 -2.38
CA VAL A 282 23.05 -6.70 -1.41
C VAL A 282 23.40 -5.81 -0.22
N LEU A 283 23.73 -4.53 -0.45
CA LEU A 283 24.03 -3.57 0.60
C LEU A 283 22.81 -3.31 1.49
N VAL A 284 21.63 -3.10 0.90
CA VAL A 284 20.38 -2.92 1.64
C VAL A 284 20.07 -4.18 2.44
N HIS A 285 20.23 -5.37 1.86
CA HIS A 285 20.07 -6.63 2.58
C HIS A 285 21.04 -6.72 3.79
N PHE A 286 22.31 -6.37 3.59
CA PHE A 286 23.30 -6.33 4.67
C PHE A 286 22.94 -5.29 5.74
N MET A 287 22.46 -4.10 5.35
CA MET A 287 22.00 -3.08 6.29
C MET A 287 20.78 -3.54 7.09
N VAL A 288 19.85 -4.26 6.48
CA VAL A 288 18.70 -4.87 7.17
C VAL A 288 19.16 -5.97 8.12
N GLN A 289 20.12 -6.81 7.71
CA GLN A 289 20.65 -7.90 8.54
C GLN A 289 21.43 -7.40 9.77
N ASN A 290 22.03 -6.21 9.71
CA ASN A 290 22.75 -5.58 10.83
C ASN A 290 21.90 -4.54 11.58
N ASP A 291 20.58 -4.65 11.50
CA ASP A 291 19.63 -3.78 12.21
C ASP A 291 19.71 -2.26 11.90
N ILE A 292 20.42 -1.85 10.85
CA ILE A 292 20.56 -0.44 10.44
C ILE A 292 19.27 0.06 9.77
N LEU A 293 18.67 -0.77 8.93
CA LEU A 293 17.40 -0.49 8.23
C LEU A 293 16.26 -1.41 8.72
N PHE A 294 16.41 -1.98 9.92
CA PHE A 294 15.38 -2.81 10.50
C PHE A 294 14.28 -1.93 11.09
N TYR A 295 13.04 -2.15 10.64
CA TYR A 295 11.86 -1.45 11.15
C TYR A 295 10.96 -2.44 11.88
N GLU A 296 10.79 -2.21 13.18
CA GLU A 296 9.83 -2.93 14.01
C GLU A 296 8.43 -2.33 13.87
N ASN A 297 7.41 -3.19 13.83
CA ASN A 297 6.03 -2.76 14.07
C ASN A 297 5.72 -3.08 15.53
N ARG A 298 5.34 -2.07 16.30
CA ARG A 298 5.17 -2.15 17.76
C ARG A 298 3.68 -2.11 18.10
N ALA A 299 3.23 -2.98 18.99
CA ALA A 299 1.94 -2.82 19.66
C ALA A 299 1.97 -1.58 20.57
N TYR A 300 0.94 -0.75 20.47
CA TYR A 300 0.89 0.54 21.16
C TYR A 300 0.49 0.39 22.63
N GLY A 301 1.08 1.22 23.48
CA GLY A 301 0.89 1.22 24.93
C GLY A 301 1.91 0.40 25.72
N MET A 302 2.92 -0.22 25.09
CA MET A 302 3.96 -1.00 25.77
C MET A 302 5.32 -0.30 25.78
N ASP A 303 6.12 -0.54 26.82
CA ASP A 303 7.53 -0.12 26.86
C ASP A 303 8.43 -1.03 26.01
N TYR A 304 9.16 -0.43 25.06
CA TYR A 304 10.17 -1.11 24.23
C TYR A 304 11.59 -0.63 24.51
N ASP A 305 11.76 0.40 25.32
CA ASP A 305 13.06 0.95 25.70
C ASP A 305 13.57 0.30 27.01
N GLY A 306 12.65 -0.29 27.79
CA GLY A 306 12.94 -1.13 28.96
C GLY A 306 13.47 -2.54 28.65
N PRO A 307 13.58 -3.41 29.68
CA PRO A 307 14.04 -4.79 29.51
C PRO A 307 13.08 -5.60 28.63
N LYS A 308 13.63 -6.27 27.62
CA LYS A 308 12.85 -7.11 26.69
C LYS A 308 12.30 -8.35 27.40
N ALA A 309 11.08 -8.75 27.05
CA ALA A 309 10.51 -10.02 27.50
C ALA A 309 11.41 -11.21 27.11
N VAL A 310 11.65 -12.11 28.06
CA VAL A 310 12.50 -13.29 27.86
C VAL A 310 11.74 -14.35 27.06
N TYR A 311 12.17 -14.57 25.82
CA TYR A 311 11.56 -15.53 24.90
C TYR A 311 12.53 -16.68 24.59
N ASP A 312 12.48 -17.73 25.40
CA ASP A 312 13.24 -18.98 25.18
C ASP A 312 12.43 -20.19 25.66
N LEU A 313 12.92 -21.40 25.35
CA LEU A 313 12.20 -22.63 25.67
C LEU A 313 12.06 -22.86 27.18
N ASP A 314 13.04 -22.43 27.97
CA ASP A 314 13.02 -22.67 29.42
C ASP A 314 12.01 -21.75 30.09
N SER A 315 11.99 -20.46 29.73
CA SER A 315 11.02 -19.48 30.24
C SER A 315 9.59 -19.88 29.89
N LEU A 316 9.36 -20.36 28.67
CA LEU A 316 8.06 -20.87 28.22
C LEU A 316 7.68 -22.16 28.95
N THR A 317 8.62 -23.08 29.19
CA THR A 317 8.33 -24.33 29.93
C THR A 317 7.87 -24.03 31.35
N VAL A 318 8.58 -23.14 32.04
CA VAL A 318 8.23 -22.71 33.39
C VAL A 318 6.82 -22.12 33.42
N ALA A 319 6.49 -21.22 32.49
CA ALA A 319 5.16 -20.61 32.41
C ALA A 319 4.04 -21.64 32.09
N GLN A 320 4.33 -22.65 31.28
CA GLN A 320 3.36 -23.68 30.86
C GLN A 320 3.22 -24.85 31.84
N GLN A 321 4.12 -24.96 32.83
CA GLN A 321 4.08 -25.99 33.88
C GLN A 321 3.65 -25.44 35.25
N ASP A 322 3.38 -24.13 35.35
CA ASP A 322 2.86 -23.51 36.57
C ASP A 322 1.40 -23.92 36.82
N PHE A 323 1.23 -25.02 37.56
CA PHE A 323 -0.08 -25.55 37.93
C PHE A 323 -0.88 -24.59 38.80
N ALA A 324 -0.23 -23.82 39.69
CA ALA A 324 -0.92 -22.89 40.57
C ALA A 324 -1.54 -21.74 39.77
N GLN A 325 -0.84 -21.23 38.77
CA GLN A 325 -1.37 -20.21 37.87
C GLN A 325 -2.46 -20.77 36.95
N TYR A 326 -2.26 -21.98 36.42
CA TYR A 326 -3.29 -22.69 35.66
C TYR A 326 -4.60 -22.83 36.46
N GLU A 327 -4.50 -23.29 37.71
CA GLU A 327 -5.67 -23.48 38.57
C GLU A 327 -6.35 -22.14 38.89
N ARG A 328 -5.59 -21.07 39.14
CA ARG A 328 -6.13 -19.71 39.32
C ARG A 328 -6.94 -19.26 38.10
N ASP A 329 -6.39 -19.42 36.89
CA ASP A 329 -7.04 -18.97 35.65
C ASP A 329 -8.28 -19.82 35.33
N VAL A 330 -8.23 -21.14 35.57
CA VAL A 330 -9.38 -22.04 35.42
C VAL A 330 -10.49 -21.67 36.40
N ASN A 331 -10.16 -21.40 37.66
CA ASN A 331 -11.15 -20.99 38.66
C ASN A 331 -11.76 -19.63 38.31
N LEU A 332 -10.97 -18.68 37.82
CA LEU A 332 -11.48 -17.40 37.31
C LEU A 332 -12.49 -17.61 36.17
N HIS A 333 -12.15 -18.41 35.17
CA HIS A 333 -13.05 -18.72 34.06
C HIS A 333 -14.31 -19.46 34.50
N HIS A 334 -14.20 -20.32 35.51
CA HIS A 334 -15.35 -20.98 36.12
C HIS A 334 -16.30 -19.97 36.79
N GLU A 335 -15.78 -18.95 37.48
CA GLU A 335 -16.60 -17.87 38.04
C GLU A 335 -17.27 -17.04 36.94
N ILE A 336 -16.58 -16.71 35.86
CA ILE A 336 -17.17 -16.04 34.69
C ILE A 336 -18.32 -16.87 34.13
N LEU A 337 -18.11 -18.18 33.95
CA LEU A 337 -19.13 -19.09 33.43
C LEU A 337 -20.33 -19.24 34.37
N LYS A 338 -20.10 -19.22 35.70
CA LYS A 338 -21.20 -19.20 36.69
C LYS A 338 -22.03 -17.93 36.56
N LYS A 339 -21.39 -16.75 36.44
CA LYS A 339 -22.10 -15.48 36.21
C LYS A 339 -22.91 -15.52 34.93
N TRP A 340 -22.31 -15.99 33.82
CA TRP A 340 -23.02 -16.18 32.55
C TRP A 340 -24.22 -17.12 32.71
N LYS A 341 -24.04 -18.27 33.37
CA LYS A 341 -25.11 -19.25 33.58
C LYS A 341 -26.26 -18.65 34.38
N LEU A 342 -25.98 -17.89 35.44
CA LEU A 342 -26.99 -17.23 36.27
C LEU A 342 -27.82 -16.23 35.47
N LYS A 343 -27.25 -15.55 34.47
CA LYS A 343 -27.96 -14.61 33.60
C LYS A 343 -28.87 -15.28 32.58
N ASN A 344 -28.58 -16.52 32.20
CA ASN A 344 -29.24 -17.21 31.09
C ASN A 344 -30.14 -18.38 31.54
N ILE A 345 -30.28 -18.63 32.85
CA ILE A 345 -31.06 -19.75 33.37
C ILE A 345 -32.49 -19.32 33.70
N ASP A 346 -33.47 -19.92 33.02
CA ASP A 346 -34.90 -19.69 33.33
C ASP A 346 -35.36 -20.52 34.54
N ARG A 347 -34.82 -21.73 34.69
CA ARG A 347 -35.14 -22.68 35.76
C ARG A 347 -33.89 -23.29 36.34
N ARG A 348 -33.78 -23.32 37.67
CA ARG A 348 -32.58 -23.76 38.42
C ARG A 348 -31.97 -25.10 37.97
N TRP A 349 -32.80 -26.01 37.43
CA TRP A 349 -32.43 -27.37 37.06
C TRP A 349 -32.07 -27.53 35.56
N GLU A 350 -32.34 -26.52 34.73
CA GLU A 350 -32.11 -26.56 33.30
C GLU A 350 -30.78 -25.85 32.96
N LYS A 351 -29.98 -26.44 32.07
CA LYS A 351 -28.73 -25.81 31.61
C LYS A 351 -29.04 -24.91 30.41
N PRO A 352 -28.68 -23.61 30.44
CA PRO A 352 -28.83 -22.76 29.27
C PRO A 352 -27.95 -23.25 28.12
N LYS A 353 -28.36 -22.97 26.88
CA LYS A 353 -27.56 -23.24 25.69
C LYS A 353 -26.36 -22.30 25.68
N LEU A 354 -25.15 -22.84 25.61
CA LEU A 354 -23.93 -22.04 25.45
C LEU A 354 -23.61 -21.91 23.96
N VAL A 355 -23.35 -20.69 23.50
CA VAL A 355 -23.00 -20.42 22.11
C VAL A 355 -21.53 -19.97 22.03
N ILE A 356 -20.83 -20.51 21.04
CA ILE A 356 -19.48 -20.09 20.65
C ILE A 356 -19.56 -19.64 19.19
N VAL A 357 -19.09 -18.44 18.91
CA VAL A 357 -19.10 -17.86 17.57
C VAL A 357 -17.69 -17.91 17.00
N CYS A 358 -17.53 -18.61 15.88
CA CYS A 358 -16.27 -18.78 15.18
C CYS A 358 -16.32 -18.11 13.81
N THR A 359 -15.34 -17.27 13.46
CA THR A 359 -15.25 -16.63 12.15
C THR A 359 -13.96 -16.94 11.42
N THR A 360 -14.02 -16.91 10.08
CA THR A 360 -12.86 -17.14 9.22
C THR A 360 -12.18 -15.84 8.82
N GLY A 361 -10.93 -15.93 8.35
CA GLY A 361 -10.22 -14.80 7.76
C GLY A 361 -10.76 -14.38 6.38
N GLY A 362 -10.37 -13.19 5.92
CA GLY A 362 -10.74 -12.70 4.58
C GLY A 362 -10.72 -11.18 4.39
N GLY A 363 -9.95 -10.45 5.22
CA GLY A 363 -9.87 -8.99 5.18
C GLY A 363 -11.21 -8.30 5.42
N ALA A 364 -11.40 -7.12 4.83
CA ALA A 364 -12.60 -6.30 4.99
C ALA A 364 -13.90 -7.05 4.63
N ARG A 365 -13.87 -7.93 3.62
CA ARG A 365 -15.04 -8.75 3.24
C ARG A 365 -15.48 -9.68 4.37
N SER A 366 -14.53 -10.35 5.03
CA SER A 366 -14.88 -11.21 6.17
C SER A 366 -15.33 -10.40 7.38
N ALA A 367 -14.78 -9.21 7.60
CA ALA A 367 -15.25 -8.29 8.63
C ALA A 367 -16.73 -7.94 8.42
N LEU A 368 -17.07 -7.43 7.23
CA LEU A 368 -18.43 -7.08 6.83
C LEU A 368 -19.39 -8.26 6.96
N TRP A 369 -19.00 -9.42 6.42
CA TRP A 369 -19.83 -10.62 6.43
C TRP A 369 -20.06 -11.14 7.85
N SER A 370 -19.01 -11.23 8.66
CA SER A 370 -19.09 -11.73 10.04
C SER A 370 -19.97 -10.83 10.90
N TYR A 371 -19.81 -9.51 10.76
CA TYR A 371 -20.69 -8.54 11.43
C TYR A 371 -22.14 -8.70 10.98
N LYS A 372 -22.39 -8.70 9.66
CA LYS A 372 -23.76 -8.73 9.14
C LYS A 372 -24.48 -10.04 9.48
N ALA A 373 -23.78 -11.17 9.38
CA ALA A 373 -24.30 -12.47 9.76
C ALA A 373 -24.67 -12.49 11.26
N MET A 374 -23.82 -11.95 12.13
CA MET A 374 -24.10 -11.86 13.56
C MET A 374 -25.25 -10.90 13.87
N GLN A 375 -25.31 -9.74 13.21
CA GLN A 375 -26.40 -8.78 13.34
C GLN A 375 -27.74 -9.42 12.99
N VAL A 376 -27.86 -10.00 11.79
CA VAL A 376 -29.11 -10.62 11.33
C VAL A 376 -29.49 -11.82 12.18
N ALA A 377 -28.53 -12.68 12.55
CA ALA A 377 -28.82 -13.84 13.37
C ALA A 377 -29.28 -13.46 14.78
N ASP A 378 -28.66 -12.45 15.41
CA ASP A 378 -29.08 -11.96 16.71
C ASP A 378 -30.44 -11.27 16.68
N SER A 379 -30.72 -10.50 15.63
CA SER A 379 -32.02 -9.86 15.39
C SER A 379 -33.15 -10.90 15.27
N ILE A 380 -32.96 -11.94 14.46
CA ILE A 380 -33.94 -13.05 14.32
C ILE A 380 -34.11 -13.81 15.65
N CYS A 381 -33.07 -13.86 16.47
CA CYS A 381 -33.11 -14.44 17.81
C CYS A 381 -33.59 -13.45 18.90
N ASN A 382 -34.07 -12.26 18.55
CA ASN A 382 -34.48 -11.21 19.50
C ASN A 382 -33.42 -10.92 20.59
N GLY A 383 -32.15 -10.82 20.18
CA GLY A 383 -31.02 -10.55 21.08
C GLY A 383 -30.54 -11.75 21.91
N GLN A 384 -31.16 -12.92 21.77
CA GLN A 384 -30.79 -14.11 22.55
C GLN A 384 -29.46 -14.71 22.11
N LEU A 385 -29.07 -14.54 20.84
CA LEU A 385 -27.81 -15.08 20.34
C LEU A 385 -26.62 -14.43 21.05
N MET A 386 -26.59 -13.10 21.12
CA MET A 386 -25.56 -12.35 21.84
C MET A 386 -25.55 -12.67 23.34
N LYS A 387 -26.73 -12.73 23.99
CA LYS A 387 -26.85 -13.07 25.43
C LYS A 387 -26.29 -14.46 25.77
N HIS A 388 -26.52 -15.44 24.90
CA HIS A 388 -26.04 -16.81 25.08
C HIS A 388 -24.61 -17.05 24.56
N THR A 389 -24.02 -16.09 23.85
CA THR A 389 -22.64 -16.21 23.37
C THR A 389 -21.67 -16.02 24.53
N GLN A 390 -20.85 -17.04 24.80
CA GLN A 390 -19.83 -16.98 25.85
C GLN A 390 -18.44 -16.67 25.28
N LEU A 391 -18.20 -17.03 24.03
CA LEU A 391 -16.89 -16.89 23.39
C LEU A 391 -17.03 -16.50 21.91
N MET A 392 -16.23 -15.52 21.50
CA MET A 392 -15.99 -15.14 20.12
C MET A 392 -14.53 -15.41 19.76
N CYS A 393 -14.29 -16.20 18.72
CA CYS A 393 -12.93 -16.49 18.22
C CYS A 393 -12.93 -16.65 16.70
N GLY A 394 -11.74 -16.72 16.10
CA GLY A 394 -11.62 -16.73 14.65
C GLY A 394 -10.29 -16.18 14.16
N ALA A 395 -10.29 -15.72 12.91
CA ALA A 395 -9.08 -15.25 12.24
C ALA A 395 -9.26 -13.93 11.48
N SER A 396 -8.21 -13.10 11.50
CA SER A 396 -8.05 -11.92 10.63
C SER A 396 -9.31 -11.03 10.60
N GLY A 397 -9.78 -10.63 9.41
CA GLY A 397 -10.92 -9.73 9.22
C GLY A 397 -12.21 -10.15 9.93
N GLY A 398 -12.50 -11.45 10.06
CA GLY A 398 -13.71 -11.90 10.77
C GLY A 398 -13.72 -11.46 12.24
N MET A 399 -12.55 -11.36 12.86
CA MET A 399 -12.41 -10.86 14.23
C MET A 399 -12.70 -9.37 14.34
N PHE A 400 -12.39 -8.55 13.32
CA PHE A 400 -12.76 -7.13 13.31
C PHE A 400 -14.28 -6.95 13.33
N GLY A 401 -15.00 -7.76 12.54
CA GLY A 401 -16.47 -7.75 12.53
C GLY A 401 -17.08 -8.16 13.87
N LEU A 402 -16.56 -9.22 14.50
CA LEU A 402 -17.01 -9.64 15.83
C LEU A 402 -16.66 -8.62 16.91
N ALA A 403 -15.45 -8.05 16.89
CA ALA A 403 -15.00 -7.06 17.86
C ALA A 403 -15.89 -5.81 17.81
N TYR A 404 -16.22 -5.34 16.60
CA TYR A 404 -17.14 -4.22 16.42
C TYR A 404 -18.55 -4.52 16.93
N ARG A 405 -19.12 -5.70 16.59
CA ARG A 405 -20.45 -6.11 17.07
C ARG A 405 -20.49 -6.23 18.61
N ARG A 406 -19.42 -6.75 19.19
CA ARG A 406 -19.23 -6.95 20.63
C ARG A 406 -19.14 -5.61 21.38
N GLU A 407 -18.41 -4.65 20.85
CA GLU A 407 -18.31 -3.30 21.42
C GLU A 407 -19.63 -2.53 21.30
N LEU A 408 -20.30 -2.59 20.14
CA LEU A 408 -21.63 -2.00 19.97
C LEU A 408 -22.64 -2.58 20.97
N TYR A 409 -22.61 -3.91 21.16
CA TYR A 409 -23.44 -4.55 22.18
C TYR A 409 -23.14 -4.02 23.59
N LEU A 410 -21.86 -3.90 23.97
CA LEU A 410 -21.47 -3.34 25.26
C LEU A 410 -22.04 -1.93 25.46
N ARG A 411 -21.87 -1.04 24.47
CA ARG A 411 -22.34 0.34 24.55
C ARG A 411 -23.87 0.45 24.57
N SER A 412 -24.57 -0.40 23.82
CA SER A 412 -26.05 -0.42 23.82
C SER A 412 -26.68 -0.78 25.17
N LEU A 413 -25.91 -1.39 26.08
CA LEU A 413 -26.40 -1.69 27.43
C LEU A 413 -26.50 -0.42 28.30
N SER A 414 -25.71 0.60 28.01
CA SER A 414 -25.72 1.89 28.71
C SER A 414 -26.37 3.02 27.90
N ASP A 415 -26.37 2.91 26.57
CA ASP A 415 -26.89 3.92 25.65
C ASP A 415 -28.05 3.34 24.82
N PRO A 416 -29.31 3.73 25.13
CA PRO A 416 -30.48 3.26 24.41
C PRO A 416 -30.58 3.77 22.97
N GLU A 417 -29.80 4.78 22.58
CA GLU A 417 -29.82 5.34 21.22
C GLU A 417 -29.08 4.45 20.21
N ILE A 418 -28.24 3.52 20.69
CA ILE A 418 -27.49 2.59 19.83
C ILE A 418 -28.42 1.46 19.36
N ASP A 419 -28.92 1.60 18.14
CA ASP A 419 -29.62 0.53 17.42
C ASP A 419 -28.63 -0.48 16.83
N LEU A 420 -28.51 -1.64 17.48
CA LEU A 420 -27.65 -2.75 17.05
C LEU A 420 -27.99 -3.28 15.65
N ASP A 421 -29.23 -3.11 15.20
CA ASP A 421 -29.73 -3.59 13.91
C ASP A 421 -29.64 -2.53 12.81
N SER A 422 -29.11 -1.34 13.14
CA SER A 422 -28.92 -0.25 12.18
C SER A 422 -28.03 -0.67 11.01
N ARG A 423 -28.47 -0.28 9.80
CA ARG A 423 -27.69 -0.46 8.57
C ARG A 423 -26.40 0.37 8.60
N GLU A 424 -26.39 1.48 9.31
CA GLU A 424 -25.24 2.39 9.40
C GLU A 424 -23.97 1.66 9.83
N HIS A 425 -24.06 0.77 10.82
CA HIS A 425 -22.92 0.00 11.29
C HIS A 425 -22.36 -0.94 10.21
N THR A 426 -23.23 -1.52 9.37
CA THR A 426 -22.81 -2.35 8.23
C THR A 426 -22.12 -1.48 7.18
N ASP A 427 -22.69 -0.33 6.84
CA ASP A 427 -22.14 0.59 5.83
C ASP A 427 -20.76 1.11 6.27
N ARG A 428 -20.60 1.46 7.55
CA ARG A 428 -19.31 1.86 8.15
C ARG A 428 -18.23 0.78 8.05
N LEU A 429 -18.59 -0.47 8.31
CA LEU A 429 -17.65 -1.58 8.22
C LEU A 429 -17.26 -1.90 6.77
N GLY A 430 -18.08 -1.47 5.80
CA GLY A 430 -17.81 -1.55 4.37
C GLY A 430 -16.97 -0.39 3.82
N MET A 431 -16.72 0.66 4.61
CA MET A 431 -15.88 1.80 4.19
C MET A 431 -14.43 1.38 3.95
N ASP A 432 -13.73 2.15 3.13
CA ASP A 432 -12.36 1.84 2.76
C ASP A 432 -11.41 1.80 3.95
N ILE A 433 -10.53 0.82 3.89
CA ILE A 433 -9.42 0.61 4.80
C ILE A 433 -8.13 0.33 4.05
N LEU A 434 -8.23 -0.02 2.76
CA LEU A 434 -7.11 -0.49 1.97
C LEU A 434 -6.34 0.67 1.35
N ASN A 435 -6.98 1.80 0.97
CA ASN A 435 -6.21 2.92 0.43
C ASN A 435 -5.20 3.47 1.44
N PRO A 436 -5.55 3.78 2.70
CA PRO A 436 -4.57 4.29 3.67
C PRO A 436 -3.42 3.32 3.92
N ILE A 437 -3.70 2.01 3.98
CA ILE A 437 -2.69 0.97 4.16
C ILE A 437 -1.75 0.90 2.96
N ALA A 438 -2.30 0.90 1.74
CA ALA A 438 -1.51 0.83 0.52
C ALA A 438 -0.70 2.11 0.27
N THR A 439 -1.24 3.27 0.63
CA THR A 439 -0.52 4.55 0.66
C THR A 439 0.61 4.52 1.69
N SER A 440 0.37 3.95 2.87
CA SER A 440 1.41 3.76 3.90
C SER A 440 2.53 2.86 3.40
N LEU A 441 2.18 1.73 2.76
CA LEU A 441 3.14 0.81 2.16
C LEU A 441 4.03 1.52 1.13
N ALA A 442 3.42 2.26 0.19
CA ALA A 442 4.15 2.85 -0.92
C ALA A 442 5.04 4.05 -0.51
N LEU A 443 4.62 4.83 0.50
CA LEU A 443 5.33 6.06 0.91
C LEU A 443 6.21 5.91 2.14
N ASN A 444 5.88 5.01 3.07
CA ASN A 444 6.67 4.82 4.30
C ASN A 444 7.53 3.57 4.25
N ASP A 445 6.99 2.41 3.84
CA ASP A 445 7.73 1.14 3.96
C ASP A 445 8.84 1.01 2.91
N TRP A 446 8.69 1.64 1.74
CA TRP A 446 9.74 1.71 0.71
C TRP A 446 10.78 2.81 0.96
N PHE A 447 10.51 3.73 1.89
CA PHE A 447 11.37 4.85 2.23
C PHE A 447 11.73 4.81 3.72
N ILE A 448 12.33 5.89 4.21
CA ILE A 448 12.66 6.01 5.63
C ILE A 448 11.40 6.37 6.40
N ARG A 449 11.04 5.59 7.42
CA ARG A 449 9.91 5.90 8.34
C ARG A 449 10.25 7.10 9.23
N PHE A 450 10.00 8.33 8.75
CA PHE A 450 10.31 9.55 9.51
C PHE A 450 9.15 10.07 10.37
N GLN A 451 7.89 9.67 10.08
CA GLN A 451 6.73 10.14 10.82
C GLN A 451 6.53 9.32 12.11
N LYS A 452 6.36 10.02 13.23
CA LYS A 452 6.11 9.43 14.55
C LYS A 452 4.79 9.96 15.13
N PHE A 453 4.21 9.21 16.05
CA PHE A 453 3.08 9.64 16.86
C PHE A 453 3.31 9.25 18.32
N ARG A 454 2.60 9.94 19.22
CA ARG A 454 2.66 9.68 20.66
C ARG A 454 1.42 8.92 21.09
N ASP A 455 1.61 7.92 21.92
CA ASP A 455 0.53 7.19 22.57
C ASP A 455 0.89 6.95 24.04
N GLY A 456 0.15 7.61 24.94
CA GLY A 456 0.53 7.73 26.35
C GLY A 456 1.93 8.35 26.51
N GLU A 457 2.80 7.64 27.22
CA GLU A 457 4.18 8.06 27.46
C GLU A 457 5.13 7.72 26.30
N TYR A 458 4.71 6.82 25.40
CA TYR A 458 5.54 6.22 24.37
C TYR A 458 5.43 6.93 23.01
N ILE A 459 6.49 6.81 22.20
CA ILE A 459 6.55 7.35 20.84
C ILE A 459 6.76 6.20 19.85
N TYR A 460 5.86 6.10 18.88
CA TYR A 460 5.83 5.05 17.87
C TYR A 460 6.00 5.63 16.47
N SER A 461 6.49 4.81 15.54
CA SER A 461 6.53 5.15 14.12
C SER A 461 5.15 4.94 13.49
N LYS A 462 4.74 5.82 12.59
CA LYS A 462 3.49 5.65 11.83
C LYS A 462 3.70 4.61 10.73
N ASP A 463 3.34 3.37 11.00
CA ASP A 463 3.44 2.25 10.06
C ASP A 463 2.08 1.90 9.41
N ARG A 464 2.01 0.74 8.75
CA ARG A 464 0.76 0.23 8.15
C ARG A 464 -0.29 -0.20 9.20
N GLY A 465 0.15 -0.61 10.39
CA GLY A 465 -0.72 -0.90 11.53
C GLY A 465 -1.38 0.36 12.06
N TYR A 466 -0.62 1.46 12.15
CA TYR A 466 -1.17 2.78 12.47
C TYR A 466 -2.23 3.21 11.45
N ALA A 467 -1.94 3.09 10.15
CA ALA A 467 -2.90 3.44 9.10
C ALA A 467 -4.19 2.60 9.18
N LEU A 468 -4.06 1.30 9.46
CA LEU A 468 -5.19 0.39 9.66
C LEU A 468 -6.04 0.81 10.86
N GLU A 469 -5.43 0.98 12.04
CA GLU A 469 -6.12 1.30 13.28
C GLU A 469 -6.82 2.66 13.20
N LYS A 470 -6.09 3.69 12.73
CA LYS A 470 -6.64 5.03 12.53
C LYS A 470 -7.84 5.00 11.58
N GLN A 471 -7.71 4.38 10.41
CA GLN A 471 -8.82 4.34 9.46
C GLN A 471 -10.01 3.52 9.99
N PHE A 472 -9.75 2.42 10.70
CA PHE A 472 -10.82 1.61 11.30
C PHE A 472 -11.59 2.39 12.37
N ASN A 473 -10.88 3.13 13.21
CA ASN A 473 -11.50 4.03 14.20
C ASN A 473 -12.26 5.18 13.51
N ASP A 474 -11.69 5.80 12.48
CA ASP A 474 -12.37 6.86 11.71
C ASP A 474 -13.68 6.33 11.08
N ASN A 475 -13.65 5.16 10.44
CA ASN A 475 -14.83 4.52 9.85
C ASN A 475 -15.91 4.21 10.90
N THR A 476 -15.51 3.77 12.08
CA THR A 476 -16.38 3.39 13.20
C THR A 476 -16.66 4.53 14.19
N GLN A 477 -16.27 5.78 13.89
CA GLN A 477 -16.44 6.94 14.78
C GLN A 477 -15.84 6.77 16.19
N GLY A 478 -14.73 6.05 16.29
CA GLY A 478 -14.06 5.78 17.57
C GLY A 478 -14.85 4.87 18.50
N ILE A 479 -15.87 4.14 17.99
CA ILE A 479 -16.60 3.15 18.79
C ILE A 479 -15.65 2.07 19.31
N VAL A 480 -14.68 1.65 18.48
CA VAL A 480 -13.71 0.59 18.81
C VAL A 480 -12.35 1.11 19.27
N ASP A 481 -12.25 2.41 19.59
CA ASP A 481 -11.03 3.01 20.14
C ASP A 481 -10.87 2.63 21.61
N LYS A 482 -10.47 1.37 21.84
CA LYS A 482 -10.42 0.67 23.12
C LYS A 482 -9.16 -0.16 23.25
N ARG A 483 -8.62 -0.24 24.47
CA ARG A 483 -7.50 -1.12 24.80
C ARG A 483 -8.00 -2.52 25.11
N LEU A 484 -7.11 -3.51 24.94
CA LEU A 484 -7.36 -4.88 25.36
C LEU A 484 -7.78 -4.98 26.83
N GLY A 485 -7.17 -4.15 27.69
CA GLY A 485 -7.47 -4.08 29.12
C GLY A 485 -8.87 -3.54 29.46
N ASP A 486 -9.46 -2.69 28.62
CA ASP A 486 -10.78 -2.08 28.86
C ASP A 486 -11.90 -3.14 28.90
N TYR A 487 -11.66 -4.29 28.28
CA TYR A 487 -12.61 -5.41 28.24
C TYR A 487 -12.52 -6.34 29.45
N PHE A 488 -11.58 -6.11 30.38
CA PHE A 488 -11.36 -7.04 31.50
C PHE A 488 -12.60 -7.15 32.39
N ALA A 489 -13.11 -6.03 32.90
CA ALA A 489 -14.27 -6.04 33.79
C ALA A 489 -15.56 -6.50 33.07
N PRO A 490 -15.90 -6.01 31.85
CA PRO A 490 -17.07 -6.51 31.12
C PRO A 490 -17.05 -8.02 30.83
N GLU A 491 -15.89 -8.58 30.48
CA GLU A 491 -15.73 -10.04 30.31
C GLU A 491 -15.86 -10.78 31.65
N GLN A 492 -15.19 -10.28 32.71
CA GLN A 492 -15.19 -10.91 34.03
C GLN A 492 -16.58 -10.95 34.68
N GLU A 493 -17.42 -9.94 34.40
CA GLU A 493 -18.81 -9.89 34.84
C GLU A 493 -19.76 -10.65 33.90
N ALA A 494 -19.26 -11.31 32.87
CA ALA A 494 -20.04 -11.98 31.82
C ALA A 494 -21.10 -11.04 31.20
N ILE A 495 -20.78 -9.74 31.06
CA ILE A 495 -21.64 -8.74 30.41
C ILE A 495 -21.55 -8.91 28.89
N ILE A 496 -20.34 -9.19 28.40
CA ILE A 496 -20.07 -9.47 26.99
C ILE A 496 -19.34 -10.80 26.85
N PRO A 497 -19.41 -11.47 25.68
CA PRO A 497 -18.60 -12.65 25.42
C PRO A 497 -17.11 -12.36 25.55
N MET A 498 -16.35 -13.37 25.97
CA MET A 498 -14.89 -13.32 25.90
C MET A 498 -14.43 -13.32 24.44
N MET A 499 -13.24 -12.80 24.20
CA MET A 499 -12.59 -12.84 22.90
C MET A 499 -11.10 -13.17 23.05
N PHE A 500 -10.58 -14.04 22.19
CA PHE A 500 -9.14 -14.22 22.07
C PHE A 500 -8.70 -14.22 20.61
N PHE A 501 -7.53 -13.64 20.37
CA PHE A 501 -6.81 -13.68 19.10
C PHE A 501 -5.68 -14.70 19.22
N SER A 502 -5.36 -15.36 18.11
CA SER A 502 -4.31 -16.38 18.07
C SER A 502 -3.41 -16.27 16.82
N PRO A 503 -2.77 -15.10 16.57
CA PRO A 503 -1.78 -15.00 15.50
C PRO A 503 -0.61 -15.98 15.71
N SER A 504 0.04 -16.39 14.63
CA SER A 504 1.24 -17.22 14.69
C SER A 504 2.49 -16.36 14.86
N ILE A 505 3.38 -16.77 15.75
CA ILE A 505 4.73 -16.21 15.91
C ILE A 505 5.57 -16.67 14.72
N ILE A 506 6.08 -15.73 13.93
CA ILE A 506 6.76 -16.03 12.65
C ILE A 506 8.03 -16.87 12.86
N ASN A 507 8.74 -16.64 13.97
CA ASN A 507 10.06 -17.24 14.20
C ASN A 507 10.01 -18.75 14.43
N ASP A 508 8.91 -19.29 14.98
CA ASP A 508 8.81 -20.70 15.36
C ASP A 508 7.42 -21.35 15.15
N GLY A 509 6.45 -20.59 14.65
CA GLY A 509 5.11 -21.07 14.32
C GLY A 509 4.16 -21.25 15.50
N ARG A 510 4.56 -20.90 16.73
CA ARG A 510 3.68 -21.02 17.92
C ARG A 510 2.49 -20.07 17.86
N ALA A 511 1.37 -20.45 18.44
CA ALA A 511 0.23 -19.55 18.59
C ALA A 511 0.49 -18.53 19.72
N LEU A 512 0.28 -17.24 19.45
CA LEU A 512 0.28 -16.21 20.49
C LEU A 512 -1.17 -15.92 20.88
N TYR A 513 -1.58 -16.35 22.07
CA TYR A 513 -2.91 -16.10 22.61
C TYR A 513 -2.99 -14.70 23.23
N ILE A 514 -3.82 -13.85 22.65
CA ILE A 514 -4.07 -12.48 23.12
C ILE A 514 -5.52 -12.40 23.58
N SER A 515 -5.74 -12.12 24.87
CA SER A 515 -7.08 -11.98 25.45
C SER A 515 -7.06 -10.97 26.58
N SER A 516 -8.24 -10.41 26.90
CA SER A 516 -8.38 -9.56 28.08
C SER A 516 -8.29 -10.40 29.36
N GLN A 517 -8.87 -11.60 29.38
CA GLN A 517 -8.75 -12.53 30.50
C GLN A 517 -7.44 -13.35 30.44
N PRO A 518 -6.90 -13.81 31.59
CA PRO A 518 -5.72 -14.67 31.61
C PRO A 518 -6.06 -16.11 31.17
N VAL A 519 -5.39 -16.63 30.15
CA VAL A 519 -5.81 -17.84 29.41
C VAL A 519 -4.77 -18.95 29.46
N SER A 520 -4.07 -19.14 30.59
CA SER A 520 -3.02 -20.16 30.67
C SER A 520 -3.48 -21.59 30.46
N HIS A 521 -4.76 -21.88 30.65
CA HIS A 521 -5.34 -23.18 30.32
C HIS A 521 -5.23 -23.52 28.82
N LEU A 522 -5.00 -22.55 27.94
CA LEU A 522 -4.72 -22.77 26.51
C LEU A 522 -3.25 -23.10 26.22
N THR A 523 -2.34 -22.80 27.15
CA THR A 523 -0.89 -23.03 26.99
C THR A 523 -0.33 -24.06 27.97
N PHE A 524 -1.10 -24.45 28.99
CA PHE A 524 -0.68 -25.37 30.05
C PHE A 524 -0.52 -26.80 29.52
N ASN A 525 0.63 -27.40 29.81
CA ASN A 525 0.93 -28.78 29.45
C ASN A 525 0.56 -29.72 30.60
N HIS A 526 -0.62 -30.31 30.56
CA HIS A 526 -1.09 -31.19 31.63
C HIS A 526 -0.25 -32.49 31.70
N PRO A 527 0.49 -32.73 32.80
CA PRO A 527 1.45 -33.85 32.87
C PRO A 527 0.80 -35.23 32.70
N SER A 528 -0.47 -35.39 33.10
CA SER A 528 -1.19 -36.67 33.01
C SER A 528 -1.86 -36.94 31.67
N LEU A 529 -1.97 -35.96 30.76
CA LEU A 529 -2.66 -36.11 29.48
C LEU A 529 -1.71 -36.41 28.31
N LEU A 530 -0.39 -36.34 28.53
CA LEU A 530 0.61 -36.40 27.46
C LEU A 530 1.56 -37.59 27.67
N LYS A 531 1.65 -38.47 26.66
CA LYS A 531 2.73 -39.48 26.55
C LYS A 531 3.85 -38.90 25.68
N GLY A 532 5.00 -38.57 26.26
CA GLY A 532 6.20 -38.07 25.55
C GLY A 532 6.60 -36.64 25.90
N GLN A 533 7.58 -36.08 25.18
CA GLN A 533 7.98 -34.68 25.34
C GLN A 533 6.88 -33.75 24.82
N THR A 534 6.44 -32.83 25.66
CA THR A 534 5.38 -31.88 25.36
C THR A 534 5.91 -30.79 24.43
N LEU A 535 5.37 -30.72 23.22
CA LEU A 535 5.63 -29.59 22.32
C LEU A 535 4.95 -28.36 22.88
N GLN A 536 5.70 -27.26 23.04
CA GLN A 536 5.15 -25.98 23.45
C GLN A 536 4.36 -25.37 22.30
N THR A 537 3.04 -25.46 22.33
CA THR A 537 2.16 -25.11 21.21
C THR A 537 1.73 -23.65 21.18
N GLY A 538 1.85 -22.92 22.29
CA GLY A 538 1.46 -21.51 22.33
C GLY A 538 2.01 -20.69 23.49
N VAL A 539 1.84 -19.38 23.37
CA VAL A 539 2.37 -18.36 24.26
C VAL A 539 1.23 -17.42 24.64
N GLU A 540 1.10 -17.09 25.92
CA GLU A 540 0.09 -16.13 26.39
C GLU A 540 0.69 -14.71 26.39
N PHE A 541 0.08 -13.79 25.64
CA PHE A 541 0.58 -12.43 25.45
C PHE A 541 0.72 -11.68 26.77
N ARG A 542 -0.35 -11.60 27.58
CA ARG A 542 -0.36 -10.86 28.86
C ARG A 542 0.69 -11.38 29.85
N ARG A 543 1.04 -12.66 29.75
CA ARG A 543 2.02 -13.28 30.65
C ARG A 543 3.45 -13.07 30.18
N LEU A 544 3.68 -13.24 28.88
CA LEU A 544 4.98 -12.97 28.28
C LEU A 544 5.37 -11.51 28.48
N PHE A 545 4.41 -10.60 28.27
CA PHE A 545 4.64 -9.16 28.31
C PHE A 545 4.22 -8.48 29.63
N LYS A 546 4.14 -9.22 30.74
CA LYS A 546 3.64 -8.68 32.03
C LYS A 546 4.47 -7.54 32.63
N GLU A 547 5.72 -7.39 32.20
CA GLU A 547 6.64 -6.33 32.64
C GLU A 547 6.69 -5.17 31.65
N GLN A 548 5.92 -5.24 30.56
CA GLN A 548 5.69 -4.15 29.61
C GLN A 548 4.28 -3.60 29.90
N ASP A 549 4.15 -2.27 30.07
CA ASP A 549 2.96 -1.55 30.58
C ASP A 549 1.57 -2.08 30.19
#